data_AF-A0A0A1V4N4-F1
#
_entry.id   AF-A0A0A1V4N4-F1
#
_cell.length_a   1.000
_cell.length_b   1.000
_cell.length_c   1.000
_cell.angle_alpha   90.00
_cell.angle_beta   90.00
_cell.angle_gamma   90.00
#
_symmetry.space_group_name_H-M   'P 1'
#
loop_
_entity.id
_entity.type
_entity.pdbx_description
1 polymer ?
#
loop_
_entity_poly.entity_id
_entity_poly.type
_entity_poly.pdbx_seq_one_letter_code
_entity_poly.pdbx_strand_id
1 'polypeptide(L)'
;MAMNPEREKMLRDASAKENELPNPPRVKCIRITGSNVVALKDTNAARPKPDRPDATKTSATTSRKRSRDLLEQENLGDVAFDNRLRRQHAPLFPLPPPPSHHTTYLTSLLQGWLLRLTLEPKPTKKSVPAVSTHMDQITSVGLLVNELMRRMGLPVLRLPTLNEKCLSASQKYDMARQVRKFVTQLRKTPRQNAQLGSIASGKCSLMLDKHQNNTHWAVRLNPTHSMFIAFLMSSFYATVPSSVGAALAEQLRRESPLVMSHGDICPKNIIVDKSQIIAIMGWDCAGWYPDWWEYVKFFEARTSDKNSDWYEYASEIFCEEFPAELAAYQGVVRCQLP
;
A
#
# COMPACT_ATOMS: atom_id res chain seq x y z
N MET A 1 61.17 -13.43 -25.79
CA MET A 1 61.06 -14.48 -24.76
C MET A 1 60.03 -15.48 -25.23
N ALA A 2 60.44 -16.74 -25.37
CA ALA A 2 59.62 -17.83 -25.91
C ALA A 2 58.49 -18.23 -24.93
N MET A 3 57.32 -18.59 -25.46
CA MET A 3 56.23 -19.14 -24.65
C MET A 3 56.60 -20.50 -24.06
N ASN A 4 56.11 -20.75 -22.84
CA ASN A 4 56.32 -22.00 -22.09
C ASN A 4 55.83 -23.21 -22.91
N PRO A 5 56.68 -24.22 -23.18
CA PRO A 5 56.34 -25.42 -23.98
C PRO A 5 55.14 -26.22 -23.46
N GLU A 6 54.88 -26.22 -22.14
CA GLU A 6 53.74 -26.94 -21.56
C GLU A 6 52.41 -26.30 -21.95
N ARG A 7 52.38 -24.98 -22.10
CA ARG A 7 51.19 -24.22 -22.51
C ARG A 7 50.84 -24.49 -23.97
N GLU A 8 51.85 -24.74 -24.79
CA GLU A 8 51.69 -25.08 -26.21
C GLU A 8 51.21 -26.52 -26.43
N LYS A 9 51.50 -27.43 -25.49
CA LYS A 9 51.00 -28.80 -25.51
C LYS A 9 49.52 -28.87 -25.10
N MET A 10 49.13 -28.15 -24.04
CA MET A 10 47.73 -28.10 -23.59
C MET A 10 46.76 -27.53 -24.64
N LEU A 11 47.20 -26.53 -25.42
CA LEU A 11 46.38 -25.93 -26.47
C LEU A 11 46.17 -26.87 -27.67
N ARG A 12 47.16 -27.72 -27.97
CA ARG A 12 47.04 -28.77 -29.01
C ARG A 12 46.09 -29.88 -28.58
N ASP A 13 46.18 -30.33 -27.34
CA ASP A 13 45.33 -31.41 -26.81
C ASP A 13 43.86 -30.98 -26.65
N ALA A 14 43.61 -29.69 -26.40
CA ALA A 14 42.25 -29.13 -26.35
C ALA A 14 41.58 -29.06 -27.73
N SER A 15 42.34 -28.74 -28.79
CA SER A 15 41.81 -28.65 -30.16
C SER A 15 41.46 -30.02 -30.75
N ALA A 16 42.07 -31.11 -30.26
CA ALA A 16 41.81 -32.46 -30.76
C ALA A 16 40.51 -33.09 -30.21
N LYS A 17 39.87 -32.50 -29.18
CA LYS A 17 38.66 -33.04 -28.54
C LYS A 17 37.33 -32.38 -28.94
N GLU A 18 37.34 -31.37 -29.81
CA GLU A 18 36.12 -30.65 -30.21
C GLU A 18 35.30 -31.32 -31.32
N ASN A 19 35.68 -32.51 -31.82
CA ASN A 19 35.05 -33.11 -33.01
C ASN A 19 34.12 -34.32 -32.78
N GLU A 20 33.61 -34.55 -31.56
CA GLU A 20 32.51 -35.51 -31.35
C GLU A 20 31.31 -34.84 -30.67
N LEU A 21 30.32 -34.43 -31.46
CA LEU A 21 29.01 -34.04 -30.94
C LEU A 21 28.22 -35.31 -30.52
N PRO A 22 27.64 -35.36 -29.31
CA PRO A 22 26.73 -36.45 -28.94
C PRO A 22 25.40 -36.33 -29.69
N ASN A 23 24.90 -37.46 -30.20
CA ASN A 23 23.59 -37.54 -30.85
C ASN A 23 22.46 -37.07 -29.91
N PRO A 24 21.50 -36.24 -30.37
CA PRO A 24 20.41 -35.79 -29.51
C PRO A 24 19.44 -36.92 -29.17
N PRO A 25 18.85 -36.92 -27.96
CA PRO A 25 17.92 -37.96 -27.56
C PRO A 25 16.61 -37.84 -28.35
N ARG A 26 16.13 -38.99 -28.86
CA ARG A 26 14.81 -39.09 -29.50
C ARG A 26 13.71 -39.00 -28.45
N VAL A 27 13.16 -37.81 -28.24
CA VAL A 27 11.96 -37.62 -27.42
C VAL A 27 10.73 -38.08 -28.23
N LYS A 28 10.20 -39.26 -27.90
CA LYS A 28 8.89 -39.71 -28.39
C LYS A 28 7.80 -39.03 -27.57
N CYS A 29 7.04 -38.15 -28.22
CA CYS A 29 5.76 -37.59 -27.79
C CYS A 29 5.82 -36.57 -26.63
N ILE A 30 5.85 -35.28 -26.98
CA ILE A 30 5.51 -34.19 -26.06
C ILE A 30 3.98 -34.16 -25.94
N ARG A 31 3.42 -34.49 -24.77
CA ARG A 31 2.00 -34.21 -24.46
C ARG A 31 1.84 -32.72 -24.22
N ILE A 32 1.12 -32.05 -25.12
CA ILE A 32 0.79 -30.62 -25.01
C ILE A 32 -0.51 -30.50 -24.21
N THR A 33 -0.45 -29.86 -23.03
CA THR A 33 -1.64 -29.44 -22.29
C THR A 33 -1.95 -27.96 -22.53
N GLY A 34 -3.24 -27.64 -22.54
CA GLY A 34 -3.82 -26.40 -23.08
C GLY A 34 -3.25 -25.10 -22.52
N SER A 35 -2.62 -24.36 -23.42
CA SER A 35 -2.47 -22.89 -23.55
C SER A 35 -1.45 -22.57 -24.65
N ASN A 36 -0.60 -23.54 -25.01
CA ASN A 36 0.43 -23.39 -26.07
C ASN A 36 -0.09 -23.62 -27.50
N VAL A 37 -1.35 -24.04 -27.67
CA VAL A 37 -1.92 -24.31 -29.01
C VAL A 37 -2.15 -23.03 -29.81
N VAL A 38 -2.37 -21.90 -29.14
CA VAL A 38 -2.67 -20.62 -29.81
C VAL A 38 -1.40 -19.89 -30.25
N ALA A 39 -0.25 -20.13 -29.59
CA ALA A 39 1.03 -19.50 -29.94
C ALA A 39 1.82 -20.24 -31.04
N LEU A 40 1.34 -21.40 -31.50
CA LEU A 40 2.06 -22.26 -32.46
C LEU A 40 1.26 -22.58 -33.74
N LYS A 41 0.15 -21.89 -33.96
CA LYS A 41 -0.61 -21.95 -35.22
C LYS A 41 -0.40 -20.68 -36.05
N ASP A 42 0.85 -20.30 -36.26
CA ASP A 42 1.23 -19.56 -37.47
C ASP A 42 1.87 -20.55 -38.44
N THR A 43 1.03 -21.32 -39.11
CA THR A 43 1.41 -22.15 -40.25
C THR A 43 1.52 -21.27 -41.49
N ASN A 44 2.56 -20.43 -41.58
CA ASN A 44 2.95 -19.75 -42.83
C ASN A 44 4.38 -19.14 -42.77
N ALA A 45 5.37 -19.92 -42.36
CA ALA A 45 6.78 -19.63 -42.69
C ALA A 45 7.34 -20.78 -43.52
N ALA A 46 7.49 -20.51 -44.81
CA ALA A 46 7.97 -21.46 -45.82
C ALA A 46 9.43 -21.90 -45.56
N ARG A 47 9.74 -23.07 -46.13
CA ARG A 47 11.01 -23.83 -46.12
C ARG A 47 12.27 -22.99 -46.40
N PRO A 48 13.45 -23.45 -45.91
CA PRO A 48 14.71 -22.72 -45.99
C PRO A 48 15.34 -22.77 -47.39
N LYS A 49 15.99 -21.68 -47.81
CA LYS A 49 17.02 -21.66 -48.86
C LYS A 49 18.36 -21.21 -48.25
N PRO A 50 19.49 -21.81 -48.63
CA PRO A 50 20.81 -21.37 -48.18
C PRO A 50 21.32 -20.24 -49.07
N ASP A 51 21.99 -19.24 -48.48
CA ASP A 51 23.28 -18.74 -48.94
C ASP A 51 23.83 -17.64 -48.01
N ARG A 52 25.14 -17.46 -48.11
CA ARG A 52 26.11 -16.89 -47.16
C ARG A 52 26.11 -15.33 -47.09
N PRO A 53 26.99 -14.71 -46.27
CA PRO A 53 26.62 -13.69 -45.28
C PRO A 53 26.75 -12.25 -45.78
N ASP A 54 26.03 -11.33 -45.16
CA ASP A 54 26.57 -9.98 -44.98
C ASP A 54 26.08 -9.32 -43.69
N ALA A 55 26.95 -8.48 -43.15
CA ALA A 55 26.87 -7.88 -41.83
C ALA A 55 25.71 -6.89 -41.69
N THR A 56 25.06 -6.86 -40.52
CA THR A 56 24.82 -5.63 -39.73
C THR A 56 24.15 -5.92 -38.39
N LYS A 57 24.56 -5.13 -37.41
CA LYS A 57 24.24 -5.13 -35.97
C LYS A 57 22.73 -5.15 -35.67
N THR A 58 22.30 -5.83 -34.59
CA THR A 58 21.78 -5.15 -33.37
C THR A 58 21.40 -6.08 -32.21
N SER A 59 21.93 -5.71 -31.04
CA SER A 59 21.45 -5.86 -29.66
C SER A 59 20.98 -7.21 -29.12
N ALA A 60 21.83 -7.76 -28.25
CA ALA A 60 21.45 -8.64 -27.15
C ALA A 60 20.48 -7.94 -26.16
N THR A 61 19.53 -8.69 -25.62
CA THR A 61 18.94 -8.41 -24.30
C THR A 61 18.81 -9.73 -23.55
N THR A 62 19.87 -10.09 -22.85
CA THR A 62 19.86 -11.22 -21.91
C THR A 62 19.11 -10.80 -20.64
N SER A 63 17.98 -11.45 -20.39
CA SER A 63 17.20 -11.36 -19.14
C SER A 63 18.07 -11.78 -17.95
N ARG A 64 18.42 -10.84 -17.05
CA ARG A 64 19.03 -11.15 -15.75
C ARG A 64 17.98 -11.74 -14.81
N LYS A 65 17.75 -13.05 -14.88
CA LYS A 65 17.06 -13.84 -13.84
C LYS A 65 18.10 -14.68 -13.09
N ARG A 66 18.18 -14.54 -11.77
CA ARG A 66 18.96 -15.45 -10.91
C ARG A 66 18.19 -16.75 -10.71
N SER A 67 18.93 -17.86 -10.68
CA SER A 67 18.42 -19.23 -10.59
C SER A 67 17.94 -19.60 -9.18
N ARG A 68 16.99 -20.53 -9.12
CA ARG A 68 16.28 -21.04 -7.94
C ARG A 68 16.95 -22.29 -7.33
N ASP A 69 18.17 -22.64 -7.75
CA ASP A 69 18.80 -23.94 -7.44
C ASP A 69 19.37 -24.10 -6.02
N LEU A 70 18.75 -23.49 -5.00
CA LEU A 70 19.08 -23.69 -3.58
C LEU A 70 17.83 -23.97 -2.74
N LEU A 71 16.91 -24.77 -3.27
CA LEU A 71 15.79 -25.35 -2.52
C LEU A 71 15.64 -26.84 -2.89
N GLU A 72 16.68 -27.62 -2.62
CA GLU A 72 16.55 -29.04 -2.30
C GLU A 72 15.80 -29.15 -0.96
N GLN A 73 14.89 -30.07 -0.64
CA GLN A 73 14.39 -31.31 -1.23
C GLN A 73 13.07 -31.57 -0.48
N GLU A 74 11.95 -31.84 -1.15
CA GLU A 74 10.86 -32.60 -0.53
C GLU A 74 10.01 -33.27 -1.63
N ASN A 75 9.99 -34.61 -1.61
CA ASN A 75 9.20 -35.47 -2.46
C ASN A 75 7.70 -35.24 -2.21
N LEU A 76 6.93 -34.92 -3.25
CA LEU A 76 5.47 -35.08 -3.25
C LEU A 76 5.06 -35.91 -4.45
N GLY A 77 4.86 -37.21 -4.17
CA GLY A 77 4.19 -38.14 -5.06
C GLY A 77 2.70 -37.81 -5.24
N ASP A 78 2.11 -38.45 -6.24
CA ASP A 78 0.73 -38.34 -6.72
C ASP A 78 -0.29 -37.80 -5.70
N VAL A 79 -0.84 -36.61 -5.98
CA VAL A 79 -2.03 -36.11 -5.29
C VAL A 79 -3.19 -36.13 -6.27
N ALA A 80 -4.05 -37.13 -6.09
CA ALA A 80 -5.39 -37.18 -6.66
C ALA A 80 -6.13 -35.85 -6.44
N PHE A 81 -6.92 -35.42 -7.42
CA PHE A 81 -7.69 -34.17 -7.35
C PHE A 81 -8.64 -34.22 -6.13
N ASP A 82 -8.35 -33.41 -5.10
CA ASP A 82 -9.05 -33.45 -3.81
C ASP A 82 -10.40 -32.70 -3.90
N ASN A 83 -11.48 -33.38 -3.53
CA ASN A 83 -12.84 -32.84 -3.44
C ASN A 83 -13.04 -31.83 -2.29
N ARG A 84 -11.96 -31.43 -1.58
CA ARG A 84 -11.92 -30.33 -0.59
C ARG A 84 -11.83 -28.91 -1.17
N LEU A 85 -11.88 -28.72 -2.49
CA LEU A 85 -11.93 -27.41 -3.16
C LEU A 85 -13.24 -26.64 -2.84
N ARG A 86 -13.42 -26.21 -1.58
CA ARG A 86 -14.32 -25.12 -1.24
C ARG A 86 -13.72 -23.88 -1.88
N ARG A 87 -14.33 -23.39 -2.95
CA ARG A 87 -14.03 -22.04 -3.47
C ARG A 87 -14.32 -21.08 -2.34
N GLN A 88 -13.28 -20.61 -1.67
CA GLN A 88 -13.42 -19.54 -0.71
C GLN A 88 -13.77 -18.29 -1.52
N HIS A 89 -14.92 -17.71 -1.21
CA HIS A 89 -15.37 -16.48 -1.85
C HIS A 89 -15.05 -15.32 -0.92
N ALA A 90 -14.51 -14.25 -1.50
CA ALA A 90 -14.35 -12.98 -0.81
C ALA A 90 -15.71 -12.53 -0.24
N PRO A 91 -15.74 -11.82 0.90
CA PRO A 91 -16.98 -11.33 1.48
C PRO A 91 -17.71 -10.43 0.49
N LEU A 92 -19.02 -10.66 0.33
CA LEU A 92 -19.85 -9.86 -0.56
C LEU A 92 -20.06 -8.48 0.03
N PHE A 93 -19.72 -7.45 -0.74
CA PHE A 93 -20.01 -6.08 -0.35
C PHE A 93 -21.47 -5.73 -0.70
N PRO A 94 -22.34 -5.42 0.27
CA PRO A 94 -23.75 -5.19 0.00
C PRO A 94 -23.94 -3.92 -0.84
N LEU A 95 -25.07 -3.88 -1.54
CA LEU A 95 -25.51 -2.72 -2.32
C LEU A 95 -25.64 -1.46 -1.43
N PRO A 96 -25.47 -0.26 -2.00
CA PRO A 96 -25.70 0.98 -1.27
C PRO A 96 -27.16 1.06 -0.79
N PRO A 97 -27.41 1.70 0.37
CA PRO A 97 -28.78 1.96 0.83
C PRO A 97 -29.52 2.88 -0.16
N PRO A 98 -30.86 2.83 -0.21
CA PRO A 98 -31.64 3.72 -1.06
C PRO A 98 -31.40 5.20 -0.69
N PRO A 99 -31.52 6.13 -1.65
CA PRO A 99 -31.38 7.55 -1.40
C PRO A 99 -32.31 8.02 -0.27
N SER A 100 -31.73 8.71 0.70
CA SER A 100 -32.40 9.29 1.86
C SER A 100 -31.68 10.58 2.26
N HIS A 101 -32.29 11.37 3.16
CA HIS A 101 -31.64 12.56 3.71
C HIS A 101 -30.25 12.24 4.29
N HIS A 102 -30.12 11.11 5.00
CA HIS A 102 -28.85 10.68 5.59
C HIS A 102 -27.78 10.34 4.54
N THR A 103 -28.15 9.60 3.49
CA THR A 103 -27.17 9.22 2.45
C THR A 103 -26.74 10.42 1.63
N THR A 104 -27.67 11.33 1.29
CA THR A 104 -27.37 12.56 0.56
C THR A 104 -26.46 13.47 1.39
N TYR A 105 -26.77 13.64 2.68
CA TYR A 105 -25.91 14.39 3.60
C TYR A 105 -24.50 13.80 3.65
N LEU A 106 -24.35 12.49 3.90
CA LEU A 106 -23.05 11.84 3.99
C LEU A 106 -22.24 11.97 2.69
N THR A 107 -22.88 11.80 1.53
CA THR A 107 -22.21 12.01 0.24
C THR A 107 -21.82 13.47 0.02
N SER A 108 -22.63 14.44 0.44
CA SER A 108 -22.25 15.87 0.34
C SER A 108 -21.02 16.22 1.17
N LEU A 109 -20.70 15.43 2.21
CA LEU A 109 -19.52 15.70 3.03
C LEU A 109 -18.19 15.42 2.31
N LEU A 110 -18.22 14.69 1.19
CA LEU A 110 -17.05 14.44 0.35
C LEU A 110 -16.65 15.67 -0.49
N GLN A 111 -17.42 16.75 -0.44
CA GLN A 111 -17.06 18.00 -1.09
C GLN A 111 -15.71 18.51 -0.56
N GLY A 112 -14.77 18.72 -1.50
CA GLY A 112 -13.45 19.27 -1.23
C GLY A 112 -13.48 20.80 -1.11
N TRP A 113 -12.62 21.31 -0.25
CA TRP A 113 -12.40 22.71 0.05
C TRP A 113 -10.90 23.01 0.04
N LEU A 114 -10.56 24.22 -0.37
CA LEU A 114 -9.21 24.73 -0.27
C LEU A 114 -9.04 25.43 1.08
N LEU A 115 -8.23 24.84 1.95
CA LEU A 115 -7.89 25.41 3.25
C LEU A 115 -6.65 26.30 3.09
N ARG A 116 -6.85 27.61 3.24
CA ARG A 116 -5.77 28.60 3.28
C ARG A 116 -5.35 28.84 4.73
N LEU A 117 -4.14 28.42 5.07
CA LEU A 117 -3.53 28.64 6.36
C LEU A 117 -2.54 29.79 6.26
N THR A 118 -2.72 30.82 7.07
CA THR A 118 -1.85 31.99 7.08
C THR A 118 -1.19 32.09 8.45
N LEU A 119 0.14 31.90 8.48
CA LEU A 119 0.92 32.09 9.70
C LEU A 119 1.41 33.53 9.76
N GLU A 120 0.99 34.21 10.81
CA GLU A 120 1.41 35.56 11.14
C GLU A 120 2.41 35.50 12.31
N PRO A 121 3.68 35.86 12.09
CA PRO A 121 4.64 35.96 13.19
C PRO A 121 4.22 37.04 14.17
N LYS A 122 4.55 36.85 15.46
CA LYS A 122 4.34 37.90 16.47
C LYS A 122 5.05 39.19 16.02
N PRO A 123 4.38 40.36 16.07
CA PRO A 123 4.99 41.61 15.65
C PRO A 123 6.20 41.94 16.53
N THR A 124 7.38 42.02 15.93
CA THR A 124 8.61 42.50 16.57
C THR A 124 8.88 43.95 16.19
N LYS A 125 9.35 44.76 17.15
CA LYS A 125 9.64 46.21 16.98
C LYS A 125 10.61 46.57 15.83
N LYS A 126 11.24 45.59 15.16
CA LYS A 126 12.33 45.79 14.20
C LYS A 126 12.10 45.21 12.80
N SER A 127 10.96 44.57 12.51
CA SER A 127 10.71 44.03 11.16
C SER A 127 9.23 43.77 10.89
N VAL A 128 8.83 43.92 9.62
CA VAL A 128 7.53 43.44 9.12
C VAL A 128 7.55 41.90 9.15
N PRO A 129 6.58 41.25 9.81
CA PRO A 129 6.50 39.79 9.83
C PRO A 129 6.33 39.21 8.42
N ALA A 130 7.20 38.29 8.01
CA ALA A 130 6.98 37.53 6.78
C ALA A 130 5.81 36.55 7.00
N VAL A 131 4.70 36.80 6.31
CA VAL A 131 3.52 35.95 6.33
C VAL A 131 3.80 34.70 5.49
N SER A 132 3.70 33.51 6.07
CA SER A 132 3.76 32.26 5.29
C SER A 132 2.34 31.73 5.08
N THR A 133 2.00 31.42 3.83
CA THR A 133 0.70 30.83 3.48
C THR A 133 0.90 29.38 3.06
N HIS A 134 0.16 28.47 3.69
CA HIS A 134 0.09 27.06 3.33
C HIS A 134 -1.31 26.78 2.79
N MET A 135 -1.39 26.07 1.67
CA MET A 135 -2.64 25.70 1.04
C MET A 135 -2.78 24.19 1.14
N ASP A 136 -3.91 23.72 1.67
CA ASP A 136 -4.19 22.30 1.80
C ASP A 136 -5.59 21.98 1.29
N GLN A 137 -5.83 20.73 0.88
CA GLN A 137 -7.16 20.26 0.48
C GLN A 137 -7.81 19.57 1.67
N ILE A 138 -9.06 19.93 1.97
CA ILE A 138 -9.83 19.31 3.05
C ILE A 138 -11.27 19.13 2.64
N THR A 139 -11.89 18.04 3.04
CA THR A 139 -13.30 17.74 2.83
C THR A 139 -14.15 18.27 3.99
N SER A 140 -15.46 18.37 3.79
CA SER A 140 -16.37 18.67 4.90
C SER A 140 -16.30 17.60 6.01
N VAL A 141 -15.96 16.35 5.67
CA VAL A 141 -15.64 15.30 6.65
C VAL A 141 -14.47 15.74 7.54
N GLY A 142 -13.36 16.11 6.92
CA GLY A 142 -12.16 16.56 7.63
C GLY A 142 -12.47 17.74 8.56
N LEU A 143 -13.24 18.73 8.11
CA LEU A 143 -13.65 19.88 8.92
C LEU A 143 -14.50 19.50 10.14
N LEU A 144 -15.45 18.57 9.97
CA LEU A 144 -16.32 18.11 11.06
C LEU A 144 -15.53 17.31 12.10
N VAL A 145 -14.68 16.38 11.65
CA VAL A 145 -13.85 15.59 12.57
C VAL A 145 -12.84 16.48 13.28
N ASN A 146 -12.23 17.44 12.57
CA ASN A 146 -11.33 18.44 13.15
C ASN A 146 -12.02 19.20 14.30
N GLU A 147 -13.24 19.68 14.10
CA GLU A 147 -14.02 20.35 15.16
C GLU A 147 -14.34 19.40 16.34
N LEU A 148 -14.66 18.14 16.07
CA LEU A 148 -14.89 17.14 17.12
C LEU A 148 -13.62 16.92 17.96
N MET A 149 -12.48 16.69 17.30
CA MET A 149 -11.20 16.47 17.97
C MET A 149 -10.77 17.70 18.79
N ARG A 150 -11.04 18.91 18.29
CA ARG A 150 -10.76 20.16 19.00
C ARG A 150 -11.55 20.27 20.31
N ARG A 151 -12.83 19.87 20.30
CA ARG A 151 -13.68 19.85 21.52
C ARG A 151 -13.19 18.85 22.57
N MET A 152 -12.54 17.78 22.13
CA MET A 152 -11.95 16.78 23.02
C MET A 152 -10.54 17.16 23.52
N GLY A 153 -10.04 18.34 23.17
CA GLY A 153 -8.74 18.83 23.61
C GLY A 153 -7.55 18.20 22.90
N LEU A 154 -7.76 17.46 21.81
CA LEU A 154 -6.68 16.94 20.98
C LEU A 154 -6.00 18.08 20.21
N PRO A 155 -4.70 17.97 19.91
CA PRO A 155 -3.96 18.98 19.15
C PRO A 155 -4.46 19.02 17.71
N VAL A 156 -5.38 19.94 17.48
CA VAL A 156 -5.99 20.23 16.19
C VAL A 156 -5.60 21.63 15.80
N LEU A 157 -5.13 21.81 14.56
CA LEU A 157 -4.76 23.09 13.93
C LEU A 157 -4.53 24.24 14.94
N ARG A 158 -3.33 24.31 15.51
CA ARG A 158 -2.83 25.49 16.24
C ARG A 158 -1.67 26.06 15.44
N LEU A 159 -1.63 27.37 15.25
CA LEU A 159 -0.58 28.04 14.47
C LEU A 159 0.43 28.76 15.38
N PRO A 160 1.67 28.27 15.49
CA PRO A 160 2.84 29.03 15.99
C PRO A 160 3.86 29.30 14.87
N THR A 161 4.89 30.08 15.17
CA THR A 161 5.94 30.49 14.22
C THR A 161 6.84 29.31 13.82
N LEU A 162 6.80 28.88 12.56
CA LEU A 162 7.66 27.82 12.01
C LEU A 162 9.13 28.28 11.95
N ASN A 163 9.94 27.92 12.94
CA ASN A 163 11.37 28.28 12.98
C ASN A 163 12.33 27.14 12.59
N GLU A 164 11.89 25.88 12.46
CA GLU A 164 12.78 24.74 12.21
C GLU A 164 12.60 24.16 10.79
N LYS A 165 13.69 24.16 10.00
CA LYS A 165 13.68 23.70 8.60
C LYS A 165 13.90 22.19 8.43
N CYS A 166 14.37 21.46 9.45
CA CYS A 166 14.49 19.99 9.49
C CYS A 166 14.79 19.53 10.93
N LEU A 167 14.21 18.41 11.36
CA LEU A 167 14.48 17.80 12.67
C LEU A 167 15.70 16.87 12.60
N SER A 168 16.55 16.89 13.64
CA SER A 168 17.61 15.89 13.84
C SER A 168 17.01 14.52 14.22
N ALA A 169 17.81 13.45 14.14
CA ALA A 169 17.37 12.09 14.48
C ALA A 169 16.83 11.98 15.92
N SER A 170 17.51 12.60 16.90
CA SER A 170 17.02 12.64 18.29
C SER A 170 15.68 13.36 18.40
N GLN A 171 15.51 14.48 17.69
CA GLN A 171 14.24 15.22 17.68
C GLN A 171 13.13 14.43 16.98
N LYS A 172 13.44 13.68 15.92
CA LYS A 172 12.48 12.77 15.27
C LYS A 172 12.05 11.64 16.20
N TYR A 173 12.97 11.08 16.99
CA TYR A 173 12.65 10.08 18.01
C TYR A 173 11.74 10.65 19.11
N ASP A 174 12.05 11.84 19.63
CA ASP A 174 11.17 12.53 20.59
C ASP A 174 9.80 12.87 19.97
N MET A 175 9.77 13.18 18.68
CA MET A 175 8.55 13.41 17.92
C MET A 175 7.70 12.13 17.83
N ALA A 176 8.31 10.99 17.50
CA ALA A 176 7.64 9.70 17.46
C ALA A 176 6.94 9.37 18.80
N ARG A 177 7.61 9.67 19.93
CA ARG A 177 7.01 9.52 21.27
C ARG A 177 5.84 10.47 21.53
N GLN A 178 5.87 11.68 20.97
CA GLN A 178 4.72 12.59 21.03
C GLN A 178 3.56 12.09 20.17
N VAL A 179 3.83 11.57 18.96
CA VAL A 179 2.83 10.92 18.12
C VAL A 179 2.23 9.71 18.83
N ARG A 180 3.04 8.90 19.54
CA ARG A 180 2.55 7.80 20.39
C ARG A 180 1.53 8.28 21.42
N LYS A 181 1.85 9.35 22.15
CA LYS A 181 0.94 9.94 23.14
C LYS A 181 -0.36 10.38 22.47
N PHE A 182 -0.27 11.02 21.31
CA PHE A 182 -1.44 11.42 20.53
C PHE A 182 -2.27 10.21 20.08
N VAL A 183 -1.69 9.20 19.42
CA VAL A 183 -2.40 7.98 18.96
C VAL A 183 -3.06 7.27 20.15
N THR A 184 -2.37 7.21 21.29
CA THR A 184 -2.91 6.62 22.53
C THR A 184 -4.11 7.41 23.04
N GLN A 185 -4.05 8.75 23.03
CA GLN A 185 -5.19 9.59 23.42
C GLN A 185 -6.34 9.48 22.42
N LEU A 186 -6.04 9.45 21.12
CA LEU A 186 -7.00 9.29 20.05
C LEU A 186 -7.79 7.99 20.24
N ARG A 187 -7.11 6.86 20.45
CA ARG A 187 -7.75 5.56 20.71
C ARG A 187 -8.61 5.53 21.98
N LYS A 188 -8.31 6.38 22.97
CA LYS A 188 -9.09 6.54 24.21
C LYS A 188 -10.30 7.45 24.08
N THR A 189 -10.56 8.01 22.89
CA THR A 189 -11.73 8.82 22.62
C THR A 189 -13.01 8.07 23.04
N PRO A 190 -13.94 8.70 23.79
CA PRO A 190 -15.18 8.05 24.20
C PRO A 190 -16.05 7.67 22.99
N ARG A 191 -16.53 6.43 23.00
CA ARG A 191 -17.33 5.84 21.93
C ARG A 191 -18.82 6.17 22.09
N GLN A 192 -19.20 7.45 21.98
CA GLN A 192 -20.61 7.84 22.02
C GLN A 192 -21.25 7.67 20.63
N ASN A 193 -22.11 6.65 20.47
CA ASN A 193 -22.83 6.34 19.22
C ASN A 193 -21.92 6.09 17.99
N ALA A 194 -20.68 5.63 18.21
CA ALA A 194 -19.75 5.41 17.13
C ALA A 194 -20.09 4.16 16.30
N GLN A 195 -20.32 4.37 15.01
CA GLN A 195 -20.47 3.34 14.00
C GLN A 195 -19.17 3.24 13.20
N LEU A 196 -18.93 2.08 12.58
CA LEU A 196 -17.77 1.88 11.72
C LEU A 196 -17.78 2.91 10.59
N GLY A 197 -16.65 3.55 10.33
CA GLY A 197 -16.48 4.55 9.29
C GLY A 197 -16.10 5.92 9.84
N SER A 198 -15.98 6.87 8.94
CA SER A 198 -15.56 8.24 9.20
C SER A 198 -16.62 9.06 9.93
N ILE A 199 -17.79 9.24 9.31
CA ILE A 199 -18.91 10.01 9.89
C ILE A 199 -20.20 9.21 9.70
N ALA A 200 -21.03 9.22 10.74
CA ALA A 200 -22.35 8.60 10.74
C ALA A 200 -23.48 9.65 10.74
N SER A 201 -24.59 9.30 10.08
CA SER A 201 -25.85 10.04 10.11
C SER A 201 -26.99 9.04 10.21
N GLY A 202 -27.70 9.04 11.34
CA GLY A 202 -28.68 7.99 11.66
C GLY A 202 -28.01 6.62 11.76
N LYS A 203 -28.52 5.64 11.01
CA LYS A 203 -27.94 4.28 10.90
C LYS A 203 -26.95 4.14 9.74
N CYS A 204 -26.73 5.21 8.96
CA CYS A 204 -25.82 5.21 7.84
C CYS A 204 -24.45 5.75 8.27
N SER A 205 -23.39 5.18 7.73
CA SER A 205 -22.02 5.67 7.94
C SER A 205 -21.25 5.70 6.63
N LEU A 206 -20.37 6.68 6.51
CA LEU A 206 -19.44 6.87 5.41
C LEU A 206 -18.11 6.20 5.73
N MET A 207 -17.69 5.20 4.95
CA MET A 207 -16.37 4.59 5.01
C MET A 207 -15.45 5.22 3.95
N LEU A 208 -14.18 5.42 4.28
CA LEU A 208 -13.18 6.02 3.40
C LEU A 208 -11.90 5.19 3.43
N ASP A 209 -11.34 4.95 2.24
CA ASP A 209 -9.96 4.48 2.06
C ASP A 209 -9.26 5.41 1.06
N LYS A 210 -8.39 6.27 1.58
CA LYS A 210 -7.61 7.23 0.78
C LYS A 210 -6.25 6.64 0.47
N HIS A 211 -5.90 6.64 -0.81
CA HIS A 211 -4.53 6.44 -1.26
C HIS A 211 -4.02 7.75 -1.88
N GLN A 212 -2.87 7.68 -2.53
CA GLN A 212 -2.19 8.88 -3.02
C GLN A 212 -2.93 9.56 -4.17
N ASN A 213 -3.52 8.76 -5.06
CA ASN A 213 -4.11 9.27 -6.30
C ASN A 213 -5.63 9.13 -6.32
N ASN A 214 -6.20 8.46 -5.33
CA ASN A 214 -7.61 8.12 -5.30
C ASN A 214 -8.13 7.97 -3.88
N THR A 215 -9.45 8.00 -3.75
CA THR A 215 -10.13 7.75 -2.49
C THR A 215 -11.34 6.89 -2.78
N HIS A 216 -11.31 5.65 -2.32
CA HIS A 216 -12.49 4.80 -2.32
C HIS A 216 -13.38 5.22 -1.17
N TRP A 217 -14.69 5.21 -1.40
CA TRP A 217 -15.66 5.56 -0.36
C TRP A 217 -16.96 4.80 -0.55
N ALA A 218 -17.67 4.61 0.54
CA ALA A 218 -18.99 3.98 0.50
C ALA A 218 -19.84 4.41 1.69
N VAL A 219 -21.13 4.66 1.44
CA VAL A 219 -22.13 4.83 2.50
C VAL A 219 -22.83 3.49 2.73
N ARG A 220 -22.86 3.01 3.97
CA ARG A 220 -23.55 1.75 4.33
C ARG A 220 -24.41 1.89 5.57
N LEU A 221 -25.50 1.13 5.59
CA LEU A 221 -26.42 1.02 6.72
C LEU A 221 -25.86 0.02 7.72
N ASN A 222 -25.75 0.39 9.00
CA ASN A 222 -25.21 -0.42 10.09
C ASN A 222 -23.92 -1.18 9.71
N PRO A 223 -22.86 -0.47 9.28
CA PRO A 223 -21.66 -1.12 8.80
C PRO A 223 -21.03 -2.01 9.88
N THR A 224 -20.67 -3.22 9.48
CA THR A 224 -19.97 -4.21 10.29
C THR A 224 -18.51 -4.33 9.87
N HIS A 225 -17.69 -5.00 10.68
CA HIS A 225 -16.30 -5.29 10.33
C HIS A 225 -16.19 -6.07 9.01
N SER A 226 -17.05 -7.07 8.79
CA SER A 226 -17.04 -7.84 7.54
C SER A 226 -17.42 -6.99 6.33
N MET A 227 -18.37 -6.04 6.48
CA MET A 227 -18.69 -5.07 5.44
C MET A 227 -17.51 -4.14 5.13
N PHE A 228 -16.70 -3.78 6.13
CA PHE A 228 -15.50 -2.97 5.92
C PHE A 228 -14.43 -3.74 5.13
N ILE A 229 -14.18 -5.01 5.46
CA ILE A 229 -13.27 -5.86 4.67
C ILE A 229 -13.79 -6.00 3.23
N ALA A 230 -15.09 -6.25 3.06
CA ALA A 230 -15.70 -6.33 1.74
C ALA A 230 -15.60 -5.00 0.97
N PHE A 231 -15.71 -3.87 1.65
CA PHE A 231 -15.47 -2.54 1.07
C PHE A 231 -14.06 -2.42 0.49
N LEU A 232 -13.02 -2.79 1.27
CA LEU A 232 -11.63 -2.74 0.80
C LEU A 232 -11.40 -3.60 -0.46
N MET A 233 -12.16 -4.68 -0.61
CA MET A 233 -12.08 -5.60 -1.76
C MET A 233 -12.96 -5.21 -2.94
N SER A 234 -13.92 -4.31 -2.72
CA SER A 234 -14.93 -3.95 -3.72
C SER A 234 -14.35 -3.24 -4.94
N SER A 235 -13.15 -2.65 -4.79
CA SER A 235 -12.40 -1.99 -5.85
C SER A 235 -11.37 -2.89 -6.52
N PHE A 236 -11.36 -4.21 -6.31
CA PHE A 236 -10.38 -5.09 -6.95
C PHE A 236 -10.52 -5.14 -8.48
N TYR A 237 -9.39 -5.32 -9.19
CA TYR A 237 -9.42 -5.66 -10.61
C TYR A 237 -10.20 -6.96 -10.82
N ALA A 238 -11.01 -7.03 -11.88
CA ALA A 238 -11.76 -8.24 -12.24
C ALA A 238 -10.87 -9.47 -12.52
N THR A 239 -9.58 -9.24 -12.79
CA THR A 239 -8.57 -10.28 -13.01
C THR A 239 -8.01 -10.88 -11.73
N VAL A 240 -8.29 -10.29 -10.56
CA VAL A 240 -7.82 -10.81 -9.27
C VAL A 240 -8.54 -12.13 -8.96
N PRO A 241 -7.82 -13.25 -8.78
CA PRO A 241 -8.45 -14.52 -8.46
C PRO A 241 -9.22 -14.46 -7.14
N SER A 242 -10.42 -15.06 -7.09
CA SER A 242 -11.26 -15.03 -5.88
C SER A 242 -10.58 -15.63 -4.64
N SER A 243 -9.67 -16.59 -4.83
CA SER A 243 -8.86 -17.17 -3.76
C SER A 243 -7.92 -16.15 -3.10
N VAL A 244 -7.39 -15.19 -3.87
CA VAL A 244 -6.56 -14.09 -3.34
C VAL A 244 -7.43 -13.20 -2.46
N GLY A 245 -8.58 -12.75 -2.96
CA GLY A 245 -9.51 -11.95 -2.18
C GLY A 245 -9.97 -12.65 -0.91
N ALA A 246 -10.28 -13.94 -0.98
CA ALA A 246 -10.68 -14.71 0.19
C ALA A 246 -9.56 -14.87 1.22
N ALA A 247 -8.32 -15.13 0.79
CA ALA A 247 -7.17 -15.23 1.69
C ALA A 247 -6.89 -13.91 2.42
N LEU A 248 -6.91 -12.78 1.69
CA LEU A 248 -6.76 -11.46 2.28
C LEU A 248 -7.91 -11.14 3.26
N ALA A 249 -9.13 -11.57 2.95
CA ALA A 249 -10.29 -11.34 3.79
C ALA A 249 -10.19 -12.12 5.10
N GLU A 250 -9.78 -13.39 5.02
CA GLU A 250 -9.60 -14.23 6.20
C GLU A 250 -8.51 -13.65 7.11
N GLN A 251 -7.42 -13.15 6.54
CA GLN A 251 -6.34 -12.53 7.32
C GLN A 251 -6.78 -11.24 8.04
N LEU A 252 -7.70 -10.46 7.44
CA LEU A 252 -8.27 -9.26 8.05
C LEU A 252 -9.51 -9.52 8.92
N ARG A 253 -10.00 -10.77 8.97
CA ARG A 253 -11.28 -11.15 9.60
C ARG A 253 -11.31 -10.95 11.11
N ARG A 254 -10.16 -10.90 11.77
CA ARG A 254 -10.06 -10.80 13.23
C ARG A 254 -11.03 -9.75 13.78
N GLU A 255 -11.92 -10.19 14.67
CA GLU A 255 -12.78 -9.27 15.41
C GLU A 255 -11.91 -8.33 16.24
N SER A 256 -12.05 -7.04 15.96
CA SER A 256 -11.21 -6.01 16.54
C SER A 256 -12.09 -4.91 17.11
N PRO A 257 -11.77 -4.33 18.28
CA PRO A 257 -12.48 -3.17 18.79
C PRO A 257 -12.41 -2.02 17.77
N LEU A 258 -13.51 -1.28 17.64
CA LEU A 258 -13.47 -0.02 16.90
C LEU A 258 -12.87 1.06 17.79
N VAL A 259 -11.81 1.68 17.29
CA VAL A 259 -11.10 2.79 17.91
C VAL A 259 -11.12 3.99 16.98
N MET A 260 -11.04 5.19 17.54
CA MET A 260 -10.84 6.38 16.73
C MET A 260 -9.44 6.30 16.09
N SER A 261 -9.43 6.41 14.77
CA SER A 261 -8.24 6.45 13.91
C SER A 261 -8.25 7.76 13.12
N HIS A 262 -7.08 8.28 12.82
CA HIS A 262 -6.87 9.44 11.97
C HIS A 262 -6.80 9.03 10.48
N GLY A 263 -6.19 7.88 10.18
CA GLY A 263 -6.17 7.28 8.84
C GLY A 263 -5.23 7.96 7.82
N ASP A 264 -4.44 8.95 8.23
CA ASP A 264 -3.47 9.68 7.38
C ASP A 264 -2.36 10.33 8.26
N ILE A 265 -1.94 9.68 9.35
CA ILE A 265 -0.84 10.21 10.20
C ILE A 265 0.48 10.07 9.45
N CYS A 266 1.05 11.20 9.07
CA CYS A 266 2.33 11.27 8.38
C CYS A 266 3.00 12.63 8.54
N PRO A 267 4.30 12.76 8.23
CA PRO A 267 5.05 13.98 8.50
C PRO A 267 4.47 15.24 7.86
N LYS A 268 3.85 15.15 6.67
CA LYS A 268 3.20 16.31 6.01
C LYS A 268 2.01 16.85 6.81
N ASN A 269 1.39 16.01 7.64
CA ASN A 269 0.20 16.33 8.41
C ASN A 269 0.52 16.71 9.86
N ILE A 270 1.80 16.76 10.25
CA ILE A 270 2.24 17.08 11.61
C ILE A 270 2.97 18.42 11.59
N ILE A 271 2.47 19.40 12.34
CA ILE A 271 3.11 20.71 12.48
C ILE A 271 3.86 20.77 13.80
N VAL A 272 5.13 21.17 13.71
CA VAL A 272 6.07 21.21 14.83
C VAL A 272 6.59 22.63 15.05
N ASP A 273 6.62 23.06 16.32
CA ASP A 273 7.32 24.27 16.77
C ASP A 273 8.19 23.90 17.96
N LYS A 274 9.47 24.27 17.92
CA LYS A 274 10.47 23.99 18.96
C LYS A 274 10.42 22.54 19.46
N SER A 275 10.43 21.59 18.52
CA SER A 275 10.37 20.15 18.81
C SER A 275 9.09 19.68 19.57
N GLN A 276 7.99 20.42 19.52
CA GLN A 276 6.69 20.01 20.05
C GLN A 276 5.63 19.92 18.94
N ILE A 277 4.79 18.89 18.98
CA ILE A 277 3.59 18.81 18.12
C ILE A 277 2.60 19.86 18.58
N ILE A 278 2.30 20.81 17.70
CA ILE A 278 1.32 21.88 17.99
C ILE A 278 0.01 21.67 17.24
N ALA A 279 0.05 20.93 16.13
CA ALA A 279 -1.11 20.67 15.30
C ALA A 279 -0.97 19.37 14.52
N ILE A 280 -2.12 18.73 14.30
CA ILE A 280 -2.28 17.60 13.41
C ILE A 280 -3.38 17.94 12.40
N MET A 281 -3.08 17.72 11.12
CA MET A 281 -3.90 18.01 9.94
C MET A 281 -4.31 16.71 9.23
N GLY A 282 -5.16 16.79 8.20
CA GLY A 282 -5.49 15.63 7.37
C GLY A 282 -6.54 14.69 7.98
N TRP A 283 -7.53 15.26 8.67
CA TRP A 283 -8.60 14.53 9.34
C TRP A 283 -9.66 13.94 8.39
N ASP A 284 -9.49 14.06 7.08
CA ASP A 284 -10.41 13.60 6.04
C ASP A 284 -10.76 12.12 6.12
N CYS A 285 -9.80 11.30 6.55
CA CYS A 285 -9.96 9.84 6.61
C CYS A 285 -10.18 9.34 8.04
N ALA A 286 -10.30 10.26 8.99
CA ALA A 286 -10.44 9.93 10.38
C ALA A 286 -11.83 9.37 10.66
N GLY A 287 -11.92 8.46 11.62
CA GLY A 287 -13.13 7.71 11.89
C GLY A 287 -12.94 6.59 12.89
N TRP A 288 -14.02 5.84 13.11
CA TRP A 288 -14.02 4.65 13.95
C TRP A 288 -13.77 3.43 13.09
N TYR A 289 -12.58 2.86 13.22
CA TYR A 289 -12.11 1.74 12.43
C TYR A 289 -11.52 0.66 13.34
N PRO A 290 -11.31 -0.56 12.83
CA PRO A 290 -10.58 -1.60 13.57
C PRO A 290 -9.22 -1.08 14.09
N ASP A 291 -8.80 -1.58 15.25
CA ASP A 291 -7.55 -1.17 15.94
C ASP A 291 -6.27 -1.21 15.10
N TRP A 292 -6.23 -2.10 14.11
CA TRP A 292 -5.14 -2.24 13.14
C TRP A 292 -5.12 -1.18 12.04
N TRP A 293 -6.22 -0.45 11.83
CA TRP A 293 -6.37 0.45 10.67
C TRP A 293 -5.32 1.57 10.65
N GLU A 294 -5.12 2.28 11.76
CA GLU A 294 -4.10 3.34 11.83
C GLU A 294 -2.70 2.81 11.54
N TYR A 295 -2.40 1.59 12.03
CA TYR A 295 -1.09 0.96 11.82
C TYR A 295 -0.85 0.65 10.35
N VAL A 296 -1.82 0.06 9.64
CA VAL A 296 -1.62 -0.26 8.22
C VAL A 296 -1.58 0.99 7.35
N LYS A 297 -2.39 2.01 7.66
CA LYS A 297 -2.42 3.29 6.94
C LYS A 297 -1.13 4.11 7.13
N PHE A 298 -0.48 3.98 8.28
CA PHE A 298 0.81 4.63 8.54
C PHE A 298 1.88 4.28 7.50
N PHE A 299 1.89 3.04 6.99
CA PHE A 299 2.84 2.59 5.96
C PHE A 299 2.44 2.97 4.53
N GLU A 300 1.19 3.35 4.29
CA GLU A 300 0.77 3.89 2.98
C GLU A 300 1.17 5.35 2.78
N ALA A 301 1.40 6.05 3.88
CA ALA A 301 1.60 7.49 3.85
C ALA A 301 2.99 7.84 3.30
N ARG A 302 3.07 8.08 1.99
CA ARG A 302 4.33 8.45 1.34
C ARG A 302 4.92 9.71 1.95
N THR A 303 6.18 9.59 2.32
CA THR A 303 7.01 10.67 2.84
C THR A 303 7.98 11.14 1.76
N SER A 304 8.46 12.39 1.88
CA SER A 304 9.56 12.87 1.04
C SER A 304 10.86 12.15 1.41
N ASP A 305 11.86 12.17 0.54
CA ASP A 305 13.16 11.52 0.78
C ASP A 305 13.80 11.92 2.13
N LYS A 306 13.56 13.16 2.58
CA LYS A 306 14.03 13.71 3.86
C LYS A 306 13.42 13.04 5.11
N ASN A 307 12.27 12.39 4.93
CA ASN A 307 11.47 11.72 5.94
C ASN A 307 11.28 10.24 5.59
N SER A 308 12.18 9.65 4.79
CA SER A 308 12.15 8.23 4.41
C SER A 308 12.30 7.30 5.63
N ASP A 309 12.97 7.78 6.68
CA ASP A 309 13.11 7.12 7.99
C ASP A 309 11.81 7.07 8.81
N TRP A 310 10.73 7.73 8.36
CA TRP A 310 9.44 7.77 9.07
C TRP A 310 8.93 6.40 9.52
N TYR A 311 9.02 5.41 8.64
CA TYR A 311 8.48 4.08 8.90
C TYR A 311 9.28 3.30 9.95
N GLU A 312 10.55 3.68 10.18
CA GLU A 312 11.41 3.05 11.20
C GLU A 312 10.93 3.38 12.63
N TYR A 313 10.15 4.46 12.80
CA TYR A 313 9.59 4.85 14.08
C TYR A 313 8.25 4.18 14.42
N ALA A 314 7.79 3.21 13.62
CA ALA A 314 6.49 2.54 13.84
C ALA A 314 6.40 1.92 15.25
N SER A 315 7.44 1.22 15.71
CA SER A 315 7.50 0.57 17.02
C SER A 315 7.51 1.56 18.20
N GLU A 316 7.94 2.79 17.95
CA GLU A 316 7.89 3.88 18.94
C GLU A 316 6.50 4.51 19.01
N ILE A 317 5.86 4.67 17.84
CA ILE A 317 4.55 5.32 17.70
C ILE A 317 3.40 4.43 18.15
N PHE A 318 3.45 3.13 17.81
CA PHE A 318 2.38 2.19 18.11
C PHE A 318 2.73 1.32 19.31
N CYS A 319 1.79 1.18 20.25
CA CYS A 319 1.96 0.27 21.37
C CYS A 319 1.76 -1.20 20.97
N GLU A 320 1.03 -1.42 19.88
CA GLU A 320 0.69 -2.73 19.33
C GLU A 320 0.86 -2.66 17.82
N GLU A 321 1.55 -3.65 17.28
CA GLU A 321 1.84 -3.78 15.86
C GLU A 321 0.96 -4.85 15.24
N PHE A 322 0.62 -4.64 13.96
CA PHE A 322 -0.30 -5.51 13.21
C PHE A 322 0.36 -6.00 11.92
N PRO A 323 1.45 -6.79 11.99
CA PRO A 323 2.24 -7.16 10.81
C PRO A 323 1.46 -8.06 9.83
N ALA A 324 0.58 -8.93 10.33
CA ALA A 324 -0.26 -9.77 9.48
C ALA A 324 -1.27 -8.92 8.70
N GLU A 325 -1.87 -7.92 9.35
CA GLU A 325 -2.86 -7.02 8.75
C GLU A 325 -2.17 -6.07 7.78
N LEU A 326 -0.96 -5.62 8.10
CA LEU A 326 -0.13 -4.83 7.20
C LEU A 326 0.17 -5.62 5.92
N ALA A 327 0.62 -6.88 6.03
CA ALA A 327 0.88 -7.71 4.87
C ALA A 327 -0.39 -7.94 4.03
N ALA A 328 -1.52 -8.21 4.68
CA ALA A 328 -2.80 -8.39 4.00
C ALA A 328 -3.27 -7.09 3.31
N TYR A 329 -3.18 -5.96 4.01
CA TYR A 329 -3.58 -4.66 3.47
C TYR A 329 -2.68 -4.22 2.31
N GLN A 330 -1.37 -4.48 2.36
CA GLN A 330 -0.48 -4.30 1.19
C GLN A 330 -0.91 -5.17 0.00
N GLY A 331 -1.42 -6.38 0.26
CA GLY A 331 -2.03 -7.24 -0.75
C GLY A 331 -3.31 -6.63 -1.33
N VAL A 332 -4.17 -6.06 -0.48
CA VAL A 332 -5.39 -5.33 -0.88
C VAL A 332 -5.03 -4.18 -1.81
N VAL A 333 -4.12 -3.28 -1.40
CA VAL A 333 -3.72 -2.09 -2.17
C VAL A 333 -3.21 -2.46 -3.57
N ARG A 334 -2.45 -3.56 -3.70
CA ARG A 334 -1.96 -4.04 -5.02
C ARG A 334 -3.05 -4.59 -5.93
N CYS A 335 -4.15 -5.05 -5.34
CA CYS A 335 -5.28 -5.64 -6.07
C CYS A 335 -6.35 -4.60 -6.44
N GLN A 336 -6.33 -3.42 -5.83
CA GLN A 336 -7.33 -2.36 -6.05
C GLN A 336 -7.09 -1.59 -7.35
N LEU A 337 -8.19 -1.17 -7.96
CA LEU A 337 -8.24 -0.22 -9.05
C LEU A 337 -7.83 1.18 -8.56
N PRO A 338 -7.14 1.96 -9.40
CA PRO A 338 -6.85 3.36 -9.12
C PRO A 338 -8.10 4.21 -9.07
#